data_AF-A0A349R1I2-F1
#
_entry.id   AF-A0A349R1I2-F1
#
_cell.length_a   1.000
_cell.length_b   1.000
_cell.length_c   1.000
_cell.angle_alpha   90.00
_cell.angle_beta   90.00
_cell.angle_gamma   90.00
#
_symmetry.space_group_name_H-M   'P 1'
#
loop_
_entity.id
_entity.type
_entity.pdbx_description
1 polymer ?
#
loop_
_entity_poly.entity_id
_entity_poly.type
_entity_poly.pdbx_seq_one_letter_code
_entity_poly.pdbx_strand_id
1 'polypeptide(L)' 'MKEKDPFDFERFKAEAMQGLYEGKSLSPNDGVLAPLMKHLLESMMDGELENHLN' A
#
# COMPACT_ATOMS: atom_id res chain seq x y z
N MET A 1 8.55 -1.22 19.60
CA MET A 1 8.29 -1.25 18.14
C MET A 1 7.64 0.07 17.79
N LYS A 2 8.02 0.73 16.69
CA LYS A 2 7.27 1.92 16.24
C LYS A 2 5.90 1.43 15.79
N GLU A 3 4.82 1.98 16.35
CA GLU A 3 3.47 1.74 15.82
C GLU A 3 3.49 2.12 14.34
N LYS A 4 3.12 1.19 13.47
CA LYS A 4 2.86 1.50 12.06
C LYS A 4 1.53 2.23 12.03
N ASP A 5 1.52 3.45 11.48
CA ASP A 5 0.27 4.12 11.17
C ASP A 5 -0.55 3.24 10.20
N PRO A 6 -1.86 3.10 10.42
CA PRO A 6 -2.73 2.34 9.52
C PRO A 6 -2.71 2.94 8.12
N PHE A 7 -2.87 2.09 7.10
CA PHE A 7 -2.88 2.53 5.71
C PHE A 7 -4.08 3.46 5.45
N ASP A 8 -3.80 4.70 5.02
CA ASP A 8 -4.82 5.70 4.73
C ASP A 8 -5.26 5.61 3.25
N PHE A 9 -6.40 4.95 3.03
CA PHE A 9 -6.98 4.78 1.70
C PHE A 9 -7.49 6.09 1.08
N GLU A 10 -7.94 7.06 1.88
CA GLU A 10 -8.43 8.34 1.36
C GLU A 10 -7.27 9.18 0.84
N ARG A 11 -6.20 9.27 1.62
CA ARG A 11 -4.97 9.93 1.19
C ARG A 11 -4.37 9.24 -0.03
N PHE A 12 -4.30 7.92 -0.04
CA PHE A 12 -3.84 7.15 -1.19
C PHE A 12 -4.63 7.50 -2.47
N LYS A 13 -5.97 7.54 -2.41
CA LYS A 13 -6.80 7.89 -3.57
C LYS A 13 -6.48 9.29 -4.09
N ALA A 14 -6.34 10.27 -3.20
CA ALA A 14 -6.01 11.64 -3.58
C ALA A 14 -4.65 11.72 -4.30
N GLU A 15 -3.62 11.08 -3.73
CA GLU A 15 -2.26 11.05 -4.29
C GLU A 15 -2.21 10.26 -5.61
N ALA A 16 -2.94 9.15 -5.72
CA ALA A 16 -3.02 8.35 -6.93
C ALA A 16 -3.71 9.10 -8.07
N MET A 17 -4.82 9.78 -7.79
CA MET A 17 -5.51 10.63 -8.76
C MET A 17 -4.61 11.76 -9.25
N GLN A 18 -3.92 12.44 -8.34
CA GLN A 18 -2.94 13.47 -8.71
C GLN A 18 -1.81 12.88 -9.58
N GLY A 19 -1.27 11.72 -9.21
CA GLY A 19 -0.24 11.05 -9.98
C GLY A 19 -0.67 10.70 -11.41
N LEU A 20 -1.93 10.28 -11.59
CA LEU A 20 -2.50 10.03 -12.92
C LEU A 20 -2.63 11.32 -13.73
N TYR A 21 -3.04 12.43 -13.11
CA TYR A 21 -3.05 13.74 -13.76
C TYR A 21 -1.65 14.22 -14.16
N GLU A 22 -0.63 13.85 -13.40
CA GLU A 22 0.78 14.11 -13.70
C GLU A 22 1.39 13.14 -14.74
N GLY A 23 0.62 12.15 -15.22
CA GLY A 23 1.06 11.18 -16.23
C GLY A 23 1.86 10.00 -15.67
N LYS A 24 1.85 9.77 -14.34
CA LYS A 24 2.42 8.54 -13.75
C LYS A 24 1.64 7.32 -14.23
N SER A 25 2.34 6.21 -14.42
CA SER A 25 1.73 4.96 -14.86
C SER A 25 0.91 4.30 -13.75
N LEU A 26 0.03 3.37 -14.13
CA LEU A 26 -0.69 2.49 -13.21
C LEU A 26 0.14 1.30 -12.72
N SER A 27 1.46 1.31 -12.94
CA SER A 27 2.31 0.18 -12.58
C SER A 27 2.25 -0.13 -11.07
N PRO A 28 2.13 -1.41 -10.67
CA PRO A 28 2.17 -1.82 -9.26
C PRO A 28 3.58 -1.80 -8.66
N ASN A 29 4.62 -1.58 -9.47
CA ASN A 29 6.01 -1.59 -9.02
C ASN A 29 6.56 -0.17 -8.79
N ASP A 30 6.22 0.76 -9.68
CA ASP A 30 6.78 2.13 -9.73
C ASP A 30 5.74 3.20 -10.08
N GLY A 31 4.48 2.81 -10.29
CA GLY A 31 3.38 3.69 -10.62
C GLY A 31 2.52 4.06 -9.42
N VAL A 32 1.36 4.65 -9.69
CA VAL A 32 0.43 5.11 -8.63
C VAL A 32 -0.13 3.99 -7.77
N LEU A 33 -0.02 2.72 -8.20
CA LEU A 33 -0.49 1.56 -7.45
C LEU A 33 0.58 0.94 -6.53
N ALA A 34 1.84 1.37 -6.63
CA ALA A 34 2.92 0.81 -5.82
C ALA A 34 2.68 0.88 -4.30
N PRO A 35 2.13 1.98 -3.72
CA PRO A 35 1.82 2.03 -2.30
C PRO A 35 0.77 0.99 -1.87
N LEU A 36 -0.24 0.76 -2.72
CA LEU A 36 -1.28 -0.24 -2.47
C LEU A 36 -0.72 -1.66 -2.55
N MET A 37 0.15 -1.93 -3.53
CA MET A 37 0.79 -3.24 -3.67
C MET A 37 1.69 -3.54 -2.45
N LYS A 38 2.44 -2.56 -1.99
CA LYS A 38 3.25 -2.70 -0.76
C LYS A 38 2.38 -3.02 0.45
N HIS A 39 1.28 -2.28 0.64
CA HIS A 39 0.38 -2.51 1.77
C HIS A 39 -0.25 -3.91 1.73
N LEU A 40 -0.64 -4.39 0.55
CA LEU A 40 -1.16 -5.74 0.37
C LEU A 40 -0.13 -6.80 0.80
N LEU A 41 1.11 -6.69 0.30
CA LEU A 41 2.18 -7.63 0.64
C LEU A 41 2.50 -7.62 2.14
N GLU A 42 2.59 -6.44 2.75
CA GLU A 42 2.79 -6.31 4.20
C GLU A 42 1.65 -6.94 4.99
N SER A 43 0.39 -6.73 4.58
CA SER A 43 -0.78 -7.31 5.24
C SER A 43 -0.82 -8.84 5.14
N MET A 44 -0.38 -9.40 4.01
CA MET A 44 -0.25 -10.85 3.84
C MET A 44 0.82 -11.42 4.78
N MET A 45 1.99 -10.76 4.88
CA MET A 45 3.07 -11.19 5.76
C MET A 45 2.68 -11.10 7.24
N ASP A 46 1.97 -10.05 7.64
CA ASP A 46 1.47 -9.90 9.01
C ASP A 46 0.42 -10.99 9.33
N GLY A 47 -0.45 -11.32 8.39
CA GLY A 47 -1.43 -12.42 8.53
C GLY A 47 -0.81 -13.83 8.55
N GLU A 48 0.30 -14.05 7.83
CA GLU A 48 1.07 -15.30 7.92
C GLU A 48 1.76 -15.45 9.29
N LEU A 49 2.27 -14.36 9.87
CA LEU A 49 2.87 -14.37 11.20
C LEU A 49 1.85 -14.65 12.32
N GLU A 50 0.63 -14.11 12.24
CA GLU A 50 -0.45 -14.44 13.18
C GLU A 50 -0.86 -15.92 13.13
N ASN A 51 -0.82 -16.55 11.95
CA ASN A 51 -1.16 -17.96 11.79
C ASN A 51 -0.07 -18.93 12.30
N HIS A 52 1.18 -18.49 12.42
CA HIS A 52 2.30 -19.32 12.92
C HIS A 52 2.53 -19.23 14.44
N LEU A 53 1.78 -18.37 15.14
CA LEU A 53 1.84 -18.21 16.60
C LEU A 53 0.66 -18.88 17.34
N ASN A 54 -0.21 -19.59 16.63
CA ASN A 54 -1.31 -20.40 17.19
C ASN A 54 -0.95 -21.88 17.32
#